data_AF-A0A0S8CCB8-F1
#
_entry.id   AF-A0A0S8CCB8-F1
#
_cell.length_a   1.000
_cell.length_b   1.000
_cell.length_c   1.000
_cell.angle_alpha   90.00
_cell.angle_beta   90.00
_cell.angle_gamma   90.00
#
_symmetry.space_group_name_H-M   'P 1'
#
loop_
_entity.id
_entity.type
_entity.pdbx_description
1 polymer ?
#
loop_
_entity_poly.entity_id
_entity_poly.type
_entity_poly.pdbx_seq_one_letter_code
_entity_poly.pdbx_strand_id
1 'polypeptide(L)'
;MNCSFFRIGIIISFTLAVIAVVIRAVWQIVVIPTAGTVVIFIPLILTLLGADTLVVYLVVKPSLNKLRNLLVVIGITLVLTAGLVAGVSHFMHFIPSPEADPLLSKIIGFLVLFSSLIAYILVLWLLWSFWKHGKPNHEK
;
A
#
# COMPACT_ATOMS: atom_id res chain seq x y z
N MET A 1 0.67 26.15 11.99
CA MET A 1 0.35 24.75 12.39
C MET A 1 1.62 23.94 12.24
N ASN A 2 2.23 23.48 13.34
CA ASN A 2 3.58 22.91 13.30
C ASN A 2 3.59 21.64 12.44
N CYS A 3 4.40 21.67 11.38
CA CYS A 3 4.56 20.59 10.39
C CYS A 3 4.89 19.23 11.04
N SER A 4 5.40 19.23 12.27
CA SER A 4 5.70 18.04 13.08
C SER A 4 4.45 17.27 13.55
N PHE A 5 3.39 17.95 14.00
CA PHE A 5 2.16 17.26 14.47
C PHE A 5 1.46 16.54 13.32
N PHE A 6 1.45 17.15 12.13
CA PHE A 6 0.86 16.53 10.94
C PHE A 6 1.64 15.27 10.50
N ARG A 7 2.98 15.33 10.54
CA ARG A 7 3.86 14.18 10.25
C ARG A 7 3.64 13.03 11.23
N ILE A 8 3.59 13.32 12.53
CA ILE A 8 3.32 12.32 13.57
C ILE A 8 1.92 11.71 13.36
N GLY A 9 0.92 12.53 13.02
CA GLY A 9 -0.43 12.07 12.71
C GLY A 9 -0.48 11.09 11.53
N ILE A 10 0.27 11.35 10.45
CA ILE A 10 0.37 10.44 9.29
C ILE A 10 0.96 9.10 9.71
N ILE A 11 2.08 9.10 10.46
CA ILE A 11 2.71 7.86 10.92
C ILE A 11 1.72 7.07 11.79
N ILE A 12 1.15 7.69 12.82
CA ILE A 12 0.24 7.01 13.73
C ILE A 12 -0.95 6.41 12.98
N SER A 13 -1.57 7.18 12.08
CA SER A 13 -2.73 6.71 11.30
C SER A 13 -2.37 5.52 10.41
N PHE A 14 -1.26 5.61 9.67
CA PHE A 14 -0.82 4.55 8.77
C PHE A 14 -0.40 3.29 9.53
N THR A 15 0.37 3.44 10.60
CA THR A 15 0.81 2.32 11.45
C THR A 15 -0.37 1.62 12.10
N LEU A 16 -1.36 2.36 12.61
CA LEU A 16 -2.58 1.77 13.17
C LEU A 16 -3.38 0.99 12.10
N ALA A 17 -3.47 1.52 10.88
CA ALA A 17 -4.12 0.81 9.78
C ALA A 17 -3.38 -0.49 9.42
N VAL A 18 -2.05 -0.45 9.33
CA VAL A 18 -1.21 -1.63 9.07
C VAL A 18 -1.38 -2.67 10.18
N ILE A 19 -1.31 -2.25 11.45
CA ILE A 19 -1.52 -3.16 12.60
C ILE A 19 -2.90 -3.83 12.52
N ALA A 20 -3.96 -3.07 12.23
CA ALA A 20 -5.31 -3.63 12.12
C ALA A 20 -5.41 -4.71 11.03
N VAL A 21 -4.81 -4.46 9.86
CA VAL A 21 -4.79 -5.43 8.76
C VAL A 21 -3.93 -6.65 9.10
N VAL A 22 -2.79 -6.46 9.77
CA VAL A 22 -1.92 -7.56 10.23
C VAL A 22 -2.64 -8.43 11.27
N ILE A 23 -3.31 -7.83 12.25
CA ILE A 23 -4.14 -8.57 13.23
C ILE A 23 -5.21 -9.39 12.51
N ARG A 24 -5.90 -8.78 11.53
CA ARG A 24 -6.92 -9.47 10.74
C ARG A 24 -6.34 -10.63 9.93
N ALA A 25 -5.18 -10.45 9.31
CA ALA A 25 -4.47 -11.47 8.56
C ALA A 25 -4.02 -12.63 9.45
N VAL A 26 -3.42 -12.35 10.61
CA VAL A 26 -3.02 -13.35 11.60
C VAL A 26 -4.23 -14.13 12.10
N TRP A 27 -5.33 -13.45 12.41
CA TRP A 27 -6.57 -14.11 12.81
C TRP A 27 -7.07 -15.09 11.72
N GLN A 28 -7.04 -14.70 10.44
CA GLN A 28 -7.44 -15.60 9.35
C GLN A 28 -6.51 -16.81 9.22
N ILE A 29 -5.19 -16.64 9.38
CA ILE A 29 -4.25 -17.76 9.40
C ILE A 29 -4.57 -18.73 10.54
N VAL A 30 -4.84 -18.20 11.74
CA VAL A 30 -5.12 -19.02 12.94
C VAL A 30 -6.46 -19.76 12.82
N VAL A 31 -7.51 -19.11 12.32
CA VAL A 31 -8.86 -19.70 12.26
C VAL A 31 -9.04 -20.61 11.04
N ILE A 32 -8.36 -20.32 9.92
CA ILE A 32 -8.50 -21.08 8.66
C ILE A 32 -7.09 -21.41 8.10
N PRO A 33 -6.34 -22.33 8.74
CA PRO A 33 -4.93 -22.60 8.42
C PRO A 33 -4.79 -23.51 7.18
N THR A 34 -5.27 -23.06 6.02
CA THR A 34 -5.00 -23.75 4.75
C THR A 34 -3.67 -23.29 4.18
N ALA A 35 -3.01 -24.15 3.40
CA ALA A 35 -1.78 -23.77 2.68
C ALA A 35 -2.00 -22.51 1.80
N GLY A 36 -3.18 -22.39 1.17
CA GLY A 36 -3.57 -21.20 0.40
C GLY A 36 -3.63 -19.94 1.27
N THR A 37 -4.26 -20.01 2.44
CA THR A 37 -4.32 -18.89 3.39
C THR A 37 -2.92 -18.44 3.79
N VAL A 38 -2.04 -19.37 4.18
CA VAL A 38 -0.68 -19.05 4.65
C VAL A 38 0.17 -18.42 3.54
N VAL A 39 0.11 -18.97 2.32
CA VAL A 39 0.88 -18.47 1.17
C VAL A 39 0.45 -17.08 0.73
N ILE A 40 -0.80 -16.68 0.97
CA ILE A 40 -1.31 -15.35 0.62
C ILE A 40 -1.03 -14.34 1.73
N PHE A 41 -1.33 -14.70 2.99
CA PHE A 41 -1.29 -13.73 4.09
C PHE A 41 0.12 -13.45 4.62
N ILE A 42 1.07 -14.39 4.54
CA ILE A 42 2.47 -14.12 4.94
C ILE A 42 3.10 -13.03 4.05
N PRO A 43 3.09 -13.12 2.71
CA PRO A 43 3.59 -12.05 1.85
C PRO A 43 2.85 -10.73 2.04
N LEU A 44 1.53 -10.78 2.30
CA LEU A 44 0.74 -9.58 2.58
C LEU A 44 1.21 -8.86 3.85
N ILE A 45 1.41 -9.59 4.95
CA ILE A 45 1.92 -9.04 6.21
C ILE A 45 3.31 -8.41 5.99
N LEU A 46 4.21 -9.11 5.32
CA LEU A 46 5.56 -8.59 5.03
C LEU A 46 5.50 -7.32 4.17
N THR A 47 4.61 -7.28 3.18
CA THR A 47 4.42 -6.11 2.31
C THR A 47 3.89 -4.91 3.11
N LEU A 48 2.92 -5.12 3.99
CA LEU A 48 2.34 -4.06 4.83
C LEU A 48 3.36 -3.50 5.83
N LEU A 49 4.14 -4.38 6.47
CA LEU A 49 5.22 -3.96 7.37
C LEU A 49 6.33 -3.20 6.62
N GLY A 50 6.67 -3.64 5.41
CA GLY A 50 7.59 -2.94 4.53
C GLY A 50 7.09 -1.55 4.14
N ALA A 51 5.79 -1.43 3.82
CA ALA A 51 5.15 -0.16 3.52
C ALA A 51 5.14 0.78 4.74
N ASP A 52 4.84 0.27 5.95
CA ASP A 52 4.87 1.05 7.18
C ASP A 52 6.28 1.57 7.48
N THR A 53 7.28 0.70 7.37
CA THR A 53 8.69 1.07 7.52
C THR A 53 9.09 2.16 6.53
N LEU A 54 8.63 2.06 5.26
CA LEU A 54 8.89 3.06 4.24
C LEU A 54 8.21 4.40 4.58
N VAL A 55 6.94 4.39 5.00
CA VAL A 55 6.22 5.60 5.42
C VAL A 55 6.92 6.28 6.60
N VAL A 56 7.27 5.52 7.64
CA VAL A 56 8.03 6.03 8.79
C VAL A 56 9.36 6.63 8.34
N TYR A 57 10.11 5.91 7.50
CA TYR A 57 11.39 6.39 6.98
C TYR A 57 11.26 7.73 6.23
N LEU A 58 10.27 7.84 5.35
CA LEU A 58 10.03 9.04 4.55
C LEU A 58 9.56 10.23 5.38
N VAL A 59 8.79 9.99 6.43
CA VAL A 59 8.27 11.05 7.30
C VAL A 59 9.34 11.54 8.29
N VAL A 60 10.11 10.63 8.90
CA VAL A 60 11.17 10.95 9.88
C VAL A 60 12.37 11.61 9.21
N LYS A 61 12.80 11.08 8.05
CA LYS A 61 13.95 11.59 7.32
C LYS A 61 13.56 11.83 5.87
N PRO A 62 12.90 12.98 5.57
CA PRO A 62 12.34 13.30 4.25
C PRO A 62 13.38 13.59 3.17
N SER A 63 14.55 12.95 3.21
CA SER A 63 15.54 12.97 2.15
C SER A 63 15.00 12.18 0.95
N LEU A 64 14.15 12.84 0.16
CA LEU A 64 13.61 12.36 -1.11
C LEU A 64 14.73 12.03 -2.12
N ASN A 65 15.94 12.52 -1.89
CA ASN A 65 17.14 12.18 -2.67
C ASN A 65 17.43 10.67 -2.69
N LYS A 66 17.04 9.91 -1.65
CA LYS A 66 17.20 8.45 -1.65
C LYS A 66 16.07 7.72 -2.38
N LEU A 67 14.87 8.29 -2.42
CA LEU A 67 13.77 7.80 -3.28
C LEU A 67 14.04 8.02 -4.76
N ARG A 68 14.94 8.96 -5.09
CA ARG A 68 15.40 9.22 -6.47
C ARG A 68 16.23 8.08 -7.07
N ASN A 69 16.69 7.13 -6.25
CA ASN A 69 17.40 5.96 -6.78
C ASN A 69 16.45 5.13 -7.65
N LEU A 70 16.82 4.93 -8.91
CA LEU A 70 16.03 4.20 -9.90
C LEU A 70 15.58 2.82 -9.37
N LEU A 71 16.46 2.10 -8.66
CA LEU A 71 16.14 0.79 -8.11
C LEU A 71 15.05 0.87 -7.03
N VAL A 72 15.05 1.94 -6.22
CA VAL A 72 14.04 2.16 -5.19
C VAL A 72 12.70 2.52 -5.84
N VAL A 73 12.69 3.37 -6.87
CA VAL A 73 11.48 3.69 -7.63
C VAL A 73 10.88 2.45 -8.29
N ILE A 74 11.72 1.64 -8.95
CA ILE A 74 11.30 0.39 -9.59
C ILE A 74 10.74 -0.57 -8.54
N GLY A 75 11.44 -0.74 -7.41
CA GLY A 75 10.98 -1.61 -6.32
C GLY A 75 9.64 -1.19 -5.75
N ILE A 76 9.46 0.10 -5.43
CA ILE A 76 8.19 0.63 -4.93
C ILE A 76 7.08 0.45 -5.96
N THR A 77 7.36 0.77 -7.23
CA THR A 77 6.37 0.61 -8.32
C THR A 77 5.94 -0.84 -8.44
N LEU A 78 6.91 -1.77 -8.49
CA LEU A 78 6.63 -3.21 -8.61
C LEU A 78 5.76 -3.73 -7.45
N VAL A 79 6.08 -3.36 -6.22
CA VAL A 79 5.30 -3.76 -5.03
C VAL A 79 3.88 -3.21 -5.10
N LEU A 80 3.73 -1.93 -5.47
CA LEU A 80 2.41 -1.31 -5.59
C LEU A 80 1.58 -1.93 -6.73
N THR A 81 2.21 -2.21 -7.88
CA THR A 81 1.55 -2.87 -9.01
C THR A 81 1.12 -4.28 -8.61
N ALA A 82 2.00 -5.07 -7.96
CA ALA A 82 1.67 -6.41 -7.50
C ALA A 82 0.52 -6.39 -6.49
N GLY A 83 0.55 -5.45 -5.53
CA GLY A 83 -0.53 -5.26 -4.56
C GLY A 83 -1.86 -4.89 -5.23
N LEU A 84 -1.84 -3.99 -6.21
CA LEU A 84 -3.04 -3.61 -6.98
C LEU A 84 -3.60 -4.80 -7.77
N VAL A 85 -2.73 -5.56 -8.46
CA VAL A 85 -3.13 -6.77 -9.20
C VAL A 85 -3.74 -7.80 -8.24
N ALA A 86 -3.10 -8.08 -7.12
CA ALA A 86 -3.62 -9.00 -6.10
C ALA A 86 -4.98 -8.52 -5.54
N GLY A 87 -5.11 -7.22 -5.27
CA GLY A 87 -6.37 -6.61 -4.81
C GLY A 87 -7.50 -6.74 -5.84
N VAL A 88 -7.21 -6.47 -7.13
CA VAL A 88 -8.17 -6.65 -8.23
C VAL A 88 -8.55 -8.11 -8.38
N SER A 89 -7.58 -9.02 -8.38
CA SER A 89 -7.84 -10.46 -8.46
C SER A 89 -8.70 -10.93 -7.30
N HIS A 90 -8.42 -10.49 -6.07
CA HIS A 90 -9.23 -10.81 -4.90
C HIS A 90 -10.65 -10.25 -5.03
N PHE A 91 -10.79 -9.00 -5.48
CA PHE A 91 -12.09 -8.37 -5.71
C PHE A 91 -12.94 -9.10 -6.75
N MET A 92 -12.33 -9.55 -7.84
CA MET A 92 -13.01 -10.33 -8.89
C MET A 92 -13.51 -11.68 -8.38
N HIS A 93 -12.81 -12.30 -7.42
CA HIS A 93 -13.28 -13.52 -6.76
C HIS A 93 -14.30 -13.23 -5.65
N PHE A 94 -14.19 -12.08 -5.00
CA PHE A 94 -15.10 -11.66 -3.93
C PHE A 94 -16.50 -11.33 -4.45
N ILE A 95 -16.65 -10.60 -5.56
CA ILE A 95 -17.97 -10.22 -6.10
C ILE A 95 -18.96 -11.40 -6.24
N PRO A 96 -18.57 -12.54 -6.84
CA PRO A 96 -19.46 -13.69 -7.00
C PRO A 96 -19.53 -14.59 -5.76
N SER A 97 -18.75 -14.30 -4.71
CA SER A 97 -18.70 -15.14 -3.51
C SER A 97 -19.92 -14.91 -2.60
N PRO A 98 -20.39 -15.94 -1.86
CA PRO A 98 -21.47 -15.81 -0.88
C PRO A 98 -21.20 -14.73 0.18
N GLU A 99 -19.93 -14.48 0.50
CA GLU A 99 -19.50 -13.44 1.44
C GLU A 99 -19.84 -12.01 0.96
N ALA A 100 -20.02 -11.84 -0.35
CA ALA A 100 -20.47 -10.60 -0.99
C ALA A 100 -21.98 -10.56 -1.25
N ASP A 101 -22.76 -11.57 -0.83
CA ASP A 101 -24.22 -11.54 -0.98
C ASP A 101 -24.86 -10.26 -0.41
N PRO A 102 -24.45 -9.77 0.79
CA PRO A 102 -24.95 -8.49 1.28
C PRO A 102 -24.53 -7.34 0.35
N LEU A 103 -25.49 -6.52 -0.06
CA LEU A 103 -25.24 -5.33 -0.90
C LEU A 103 -24.16 -4.41 -0.30
N LEU A 104 -24.16 -4.25 1.03
CA LEU A 104 -23.15 -3.47 1.75
C LEU A 104 -21.73 -4.01 1.54
N SER A 105 -21.53 -5.33 1.56
CA SER A 105 -20.23 -5.96 1.31
C SER A 105 -19.69 -5.60 -0.08
N LYS A 106 -20.55 -5.62 -1.11
CA LYS A 106 -20.19 -5.21 -2.48
C LYS A 106 -19.81 -3.72 -2.54
N ILE A 107 -20.61 -2.85 -1.94
CA ILE A 107 -20.34 -1.40 -1.88
C ILE A 107 -18.96 -1.14 -1.25
N ILE A 108 -18.67 -1.79 -0.12
CA ILE A 108 -17.37 -1.67 0.57
C ILE A 108 -16.24 -2.18 -0.32
N GLY A 109 -16.41 -3.32 -0.99
CA GLY A 109 -15.41 -3.84 -1.93
C GLY A 109 -15.10 -2.85 -3.06
N PHE A 110 -16.12 -2.24 -3.67
CA PHE A 110 -15.94 -1.23 -4.70
C PHE A 110 -15.22 0.02 -4.17
N LEU A 111 -15.60 0.52 -2.99
CA LEU A 111 -14.92 1.64 -2.33
C LEU A 111 -13.44 1.35 -2.11
N VAL A 112 -13.10 0.16 -1.62
CA VAL A 112 -11.72 -0.27 -1.40
C VAL A 112 -10.97 -0.33 -2.73
N LEU A 113 -11.55 -0.91 -3.79
CA LEU A 113 -10.92 -0.99 -5.10
C LEU A 113 -10.65 0.41 -5.69
N PHE A 114 -11.67 1.28 -5.69
CA PHE A 114 -11.53 2.65 -6.21
C PHE A 114 -10.51 3.46 -5.42
N SER A 115 -10.54 3.39 -4.09
CA SER A 115 -9.55 4.08 -3.24
C SER A 115 -8.13 3.60 -3.51
N SER A 116 -7.94 2.29 -3.71
CA SER A 116 -6.65 1.68 -4.02
C SER A 116 -6.13 2.10 -5.40
N LEU A 117 -7.02 2.17 -6.40
CA LEU A 117 -6.68 2.64 -7.74
C LEU A 117 -6.27 4.12 -7.74
N ILE A 118 -7.02 4.97 -7.04
CA ILE A 118 -6.69 6.40 -6.89
C ILE A 118 -5.36 6.56 -6.17
N ALA A 119 -5.14 5.84 -5.07
CA ALA A 119 -3.87 5.87 -4.34
C ALA A 119 -2.70 5.44 -5.23
N TYR A 120 -2.88 4.39 -6.03
CA TYR A 120 -1.87 3.93 -6.99
C TYR A 120 -1.53 5.01 -8.02
N ILE A 121 -2.54 5.64 -8.64
CA ILE A 121 -2.34 6.74 -9.62
C ILE A 121 -1.60 7.91 -8.97
N LEU A 122 -1.97 8.31 -7.75
CA LEU A 122 -1.31 9.40 -7.03
C LEU A 122 0.16 9.07 -6.72
N VAL A 123 0.47 7.83 -6.34
CA VAL A 123 1.86 7.42 -6.10
C VAL A 123 2.65 7.40 -7.40
N LEU A 124 2.11 6.86 -8.50
CA LEU A 124 2.76 6.93 -9.81
C LEU A 124 3.03 8.37 -10.24
N TRP A 125 2.07 9.28 -10.02
CA TRP A 125 2.25 10.70 -10.31
C TRP A 125 3.34 11.34 -9.45
N LEU A 126 3.42 11.02 -8.15
CA LEU A 126 4.49 11.47 -7.27
C LEU A 126 5.86 10.96 -7.74
N LEU A 127 5.97 9.67 -8.04
CA LEU A 127 7.19 9.06 -8.57
C LEU A 127 7.63 9.71 -9.89
N TRP A 128 6.70 9.96 -10.80
CA TRP A 128 6.94 10.68 -12.06
C TRP A 128 7.43 12.11 -11.81
N SER A 129 6.79 12.83 -10.89
CA SER A 129 7.17 14.21 -10.54
C SER A 129 8.59 14.28 -10.01
N PHE A 130 9.00 13.32 -9.17
CA PHE A 130 10.37 13.22 -8.67
C PHE A 130 11.38 12.89 -9.76
N TRP A 131 11.00 12.08 -10.75
CA TRP A 131 11.85 11.80 -11.90
C TRP A 131 12.03 13.03 -12.80
N LYS A 132 10.95 13.79 -13.06
CA LYS A 132 10.99 14.98 -13.93
C LYS A 132 11.80 16.14 -13.34
N HIS A 133 11.65 16.41 -12.04
CA HIS A 133 12.47 17.38 -11.30
C HIS A 133 13.82 16.77 -10.86
N GLY A 134 14.09 15.55 -11.36
CA GLY A 134 15.19 14.65 -11.09
C GLY A 134 16.49 14.97 -11.84
N LYS A 135 16.34 15.51 -13.04
CA LYS A 135 17.47 15.76 -13.93
C LYS A 135 18.22 17.01 -13.46
N PRO A 136 19.52 16.94 -13.12
CA PRO A 136 20.34 18.14 -13.09
C PRO A 136 20.25 18.79 -14.47
N ASN A 137 20.09 20.11 -14.51
CA ASN A 137 20.28 20.91 -15.73
C ASN A 137 21.72 20.71 -16.22
N HIS A 138 21.97 19.65 -16.97
CA HIS A 138 23.10 19.58 -17.88
C HIS A 138 22.55 20.02 -19.24
N GLU A 139 23.21 21.02 -19.84
CA GLU A 139 22.85 21.82 -21.03
C GLU A 139 22.23 23.17 -20.61
N LYS A 140 23.03 24.24 -20.41
CA LYS A 140 23.72 25.11 -21.41
C LYS A 140 22.78 25.63 -22.49
#